data_AF-A0A352X636-F1
#
_entry.id   AF-A0A352X636-F1
#
_cell.length_a   1.000
_cell.length_b   1.000
_cell.length_c   1.000
_cell.angle_alpha   90.00
_cell.angle_beta   90.00
_cell.angle_gamma   90.00
#
_symmetry.space_group_name_H-M   'P 1'
#
loop_
_entity.id
_entity.type
_entity.pdbx_description
1 polymer ?
#
loop_
_entity_poly.entity_id
_entity_poly.type
_entity_poly.pdbx_seq_one_letter_code
_entity_poly.pdbx_strand_id
1 'polypeptide(L)'
;MYQLIYNQDQKPDRFLLNLSKDGWKIIYLKRNNILRQAISRMVAKSKNKWHTTLTEKKVKSSQKDSKVHINCDELFQEMKNGEMYLSMEKKTLDQLEITYITIVYEDDLLPENKQQQTMDIIFDYLSLPSVLVKTNLVRTTSDNMSDFIENYDELVKIISRTKYAKFLC
;
A
#
# COMPACT_ATOMS: atom_id res chain seq x y z
N MET A 1 -3.63 -9.00 -5.59
CA MET A 1 -4.57 -10.07 -5.98
C MET A 1 -6.02 -9.60 -6.11
N TYR A 2 -6.46 -8.61 -5.33
CA TYR A 2 -7.78 -7.97 -5.48
C TYR A 2 -8.12 -7.58 -6.93
N GLN A 3 -7.20 -6.93 -7.65
CA GLN A 3 -7.43 -6.56 -9.05
C GLN A 3 -7.65 -7.76 -9.99
N LEU A 4 -6.94 -8.87 -9.77
CA LEU A 4 -7.08 -10.08 -10.62
C LEU A 4 -8.45 -10.72 -10.42
N ILE A 5 -8.89 -10.86 -9.17
CA ILE A 5 -10.17 -11.49 -8.83
C ILE A 5 -11.35 -10.59 -9.23
N TYR A 6 -11.32 -9.33 -8.80
CA TYR A 6 -12.51 -8.47 -8.86
C TYR A 6 -12.58 -7.59 -10.12
N ASN A 7 -11.44 -7.26 -10.74
CA ASN A 7 -11.43 -6.40 -11.94
C ASN A 7 -11.18 -7.19 -13.22
N GLN A 8 -10.63 -8.40 -13.14
CA GLN A 8 -10.22 -9.19 -14.31
C GLN A 8 -10.84 -10.59 -14.35
N ASP A 9 -11.62 -10.97 -13.34
CA ASP A 9 -12.26 -12.29 -13.21
C ASP A 9 -11.28 -13.47 -13.44
N GLN A 10 -10.04 -13.30 -12.99
CA GLN A 10 -8.98 -14.29 -13.12
C GLN A 10 -8.80 -15.08 -11.82
N LYS A 11 -8.52 -16.38 -11.96
CA LYS A 11 -8.07 -17.23 -10.87
C LYS A 11 -6.59 -16.95 -10.56
N PRO A 12 -6.24 -16.31 -9.43
CA PRO A 12 -4.90 -15.80 -9.21
C PRO A 12 -3.82 -16.87 -9.13
N ASP A 13 -4.18 -18.05 -8.62
CA ASP A 13 -3.34 -19.23 -8.56
C ASP A 13 -2.84 -19.64 -9.95
N ARG A 14 -3.78 -19.81 -10.90
CA ARG A 14 -3.46 -20.19 -12.28
C ARG A 14 -2.69 -19.10 -12.99
N PHE A 15 -3.08 -17.84 -12.79
CA PHE A 15 -2.42 -16.70 -13.41
C PHE A 15 -0.94 -16.60 -13.00
N LEU A 16 -0.66 -16.64 -11.69
CA LEU A 16 0.71 -16.55 -11.16
C LEU A 16 1.54 -17.78 -11.56
N LEU A 17 0.94 -18.98 -11.54
CA LEU A 17 1.63 -20.19 -11.97
C LEU A 17 2.02 -20.13 -13.45
N ASN A 18 1.14 -19.64 -14.32
CA ASN A 18 1.43 -19.49 -15.75
C ASN A 18 2.55 -18.48 -15.97
N LEU A 19 2.50 -17.30 -15.33
CA LEU A 19 3.59 -16.33 -15.40
C LEU A 19 4.93 -16.92 -14.95
N SER A 20 4.94 -17.65 -13.83
CA SER A 20 6.15 -18.30 -13.36
C SER A 20 6.67 -19.36 -14.34
N LYS A 21 5.80 -20.12 -15.00
CA LYS A 21 6.16 -21.11 -16.03
C LYS A 21 6.73 -20.47 -17.28
N ASP A 22 6.23 -19.29 -17.63
CA ASP A 22 6.70 -18.49 -18.75
C ASP A 22 8.02 -17.75 -18.43
N GLY A 23 8.59 -17.97 -17.24
CA GLY A 23 9.87 -17.41 -16.81
C GLY A 23 9.81 -16.03 -16.18
N TRP A 24 8.61 -15.51 -15.89
CA TRP A 24 8.46 -14.22 -15.22
C TRP A 24 8.93 -14.27 -13.76
N LYS A 25 9.59 -13.20 -13.34
CA LYS A 25 9.97 -12.95 -11.95
C LYS A 25 8.83 -12.23 -11.23
N ILE A 26 8.46 -12.70 -10.04
CA ILE A 26 7.32 -12.21 -9.29
C ILE A 26 7.79 -11.45 -8.05
N ILE A 27 7.37 -10.19 -7.93
CA ILE A 27 7.65 -9.35 -6.76
C ILE A 27 6.33 -9.12 -6.02
N TYR A 28 6.24 -9.66 -4.80
CA TYR A 28 5.07 -9.48 -3.94
C TYR A 28 5.24 -8.23 -3.07
N LEU A 29 4.60 -7.15 -3.48
CA LEU A 29 4.53 -5.91 -2.69
C LEU A 29 3.33 -5.96 -1.74
N LYS A 30 3.60 -5.83 -0.43
CA LYS A 30 2.55 -5.79 0.59
C LYS A 30 2.70 -4.60 1.54
N ARG A 31 1.62 -4.31 2.25
CA ARG A 31 1.58 -3.29 3.31
C ARG A 31 1.04 -3.92 4.58
N ASN A 32 1.76 -3.81 5.68
CA ASN A 32 1.37 -4.43 6.95
C ASN A 32 0.39 -3.54 7.73
N ASN A 33 0.46 -2.20 7.60
CA ASN A 33 -0.45 -1.31 8.30
C ASN A 33 -1.78 -1.16 7.55
N ILE A 34 -2.72 -2.05 7.87
CA ILE A 34 -4.07 -2.12 7.26
C ILE A 34 -4.88 -0.84 7.51
N LEU A 35 -4.73 -0.22 8.68
CA LEU A 35 -5.43 1.03 9.00
C LEU A 35 -4.99 2.15 8.06
N ARG A 36 -3.67 2.39 7.96
CA ARG A 36 -3.13 3.40 7.06
C ARG A 36 -3.43 3.09 5.60
N GLN A 37 -3.48 1.81 5.22
CA GLN A 37 -3.88 1.41 3.88
C GLN A 37 -5.33 1.76 3.58
N ALA A 38 -6.27 1.45 4.49
CA ALA A 38 -7.68 1.74 4.34
C ALA A 38 -7.93 3.26 4.29
N ILE A 39 -7.35 4.02 5.21
CA ILE A 39 -7.42 5.49 5.24
C ILE A 39 -6.87 6.07 3.93
N SER A 40 -5.70 5.61 3.48
CA SER A 40 -5.10 6.08 2.23
C SER A 40 -6.00 5.83 1.02
N ARG A 41 -6.71 4.70 0.97
CA ARG A 41 -7.68 4.40 -0.10
C ARG A 41 -8.90 5.31 -0.02
N MET A 42 -9.46 5.51 1.17
CA MET A 42 -10.62 6.39 1.36
C MET A 42 -10.31 7.84 0.98
N VAL A 43 -9.12 8.34 1.36
CA VAL A 43 -8.66 9.69 0.98
C VAL A 43 -8.39 9.81 -0.52
N ALA A 44 -7.78 8.79 -1.14
CA ALA A 44 -7.56 8.80 -2.59
C ALA A 44 -8.87 8.76 -3.39
N LYS A 45 -9.86 7.97 -2.93
CA LYS A 45 -11.22 7.92 -3.49
C LYS A 45 -11.91 9.28 -3.35
N SER A 46 -11.85 9.92 -2.18
CA SER A 46 -12.51 11.22 -1.95
C SER A 46 -11.87 12.36 -2.74
N LYS A 47 -10.54 12.32 -2.95
CA LYS A 47 -9.80 13.33 -3.71
C LYS A 47 -9.66 13.03 -5.22
N ASN A 48 -10.15 11.87 -5.69
CA ASN A 48 -9.97 11.34 -7.05
C ASN A 48 -8.52 11.44 -7.58
N LYS A 49 -7.52 11.29 -6.68
CA LYS A 49 -6.09 11.45 -6.99
C LYS A 49 -5.24 10.45 -6.21
N TRP A 50 -4.44 9.68 -6.94
CA TRP A 50 -3.62 8.59 -6.39
C TRP A 50 -2.13 8.96 -6.26
N HIS A 51 -1.65 9.97 -7.00
CA HIS A 51 -0.27 10.49 -6.96
C HIS A 51 -0.23 12.02 -7.17
N THR A 52 0.78 12.69 -6.61
CA THR A 52 1.09 14.12 -6.82
C THR A 52 2.60 14.28 -7.05
N THR A 53 2.97 15.19 -7.95
CA THR A 53 4.37 15.51 -8.28
C THR A 53 4.92 16.67 -7.44
N LEU A 54 6.25 16.78 -7.31
CA LEU A 54 6.92 17.89 -6.58
C LEU A 54 6.49 19.29 -7.06
N THR A 55 6.21 19.44 -8.35
CA THR A 55 5.74 20.69 -8.97
C THR A 55 4.33 21.07 -8.53
N GLU A 56 3.43 20.10 -8.36
CA GLU A 56 2.08 20.33 -7.86
C GLU A 56 2.06 20.69 -6.36
N LYS A 57 3.02 20.18 -5.57
CA LYS A 57 3.12 20.47 -4.13
C LYS A 57 3.48 21.93 -3.84
N LYS A 58 4.32 22.56 -4.68
CA LYS A 58 4.69 23.99 -4.56
C LYS A 58 3.57 24.96 -4.95
N VAL A 59 2.66 24.56 -5.82
CA VAL A 59 1.52 25.40 -6.24
C VAL A 59 0.39 25.38 -5.19
N LYS A 60 0.32 24.33 -4.37
CA LYS A 60 -0.78 24.08 -3.41
C LYS A 60 -0.55 24.60 -1.99
N SER A 61 0.61 25.15 -1.64
CA SER A 61 0.82 25.76 -0.32
C SER A 61 -0.12 26.96 -0.04
N SER A 62 -0.89 27.39 -1.03
CA SER A 62 -1.94 28.42 -0.95
C SER A 62 -3.39 27.88 -0.93
N GLN A 63 -3.62 26.57 -1.16
CA GLN A 63 -4.94 25.94 -0.99
C GLN A 63 -4.90 25.06 0.25
N LYS A 64 -5.57 25.54 1.31
CA LYS A 64 -5.90 24.79 2.51
C LYS A 64 -6.48 23.43 2.10
N ASP A 65 -5.69 22.36 2.16
CA ASP A 65 -6.16 21.00 1.91
C ASP A 65 -7.34 20.77 2.84
N SER A 66 -8.56 20.67 2.30
CA SER A 66 -9.72 20.34 3.11
C SER A 66 -9.48 18.97 3.73
N LYS A 67 -9.53 18.92 5.06
CA LYS A 67 -9.51 17.66 5.79
C LYS A 67 -10.65 16.78 5.29
N VAL A 68 -10.42 15.48 5.25
CA VAL A 68 -11.41 14.51 4.81
C VAL A 68 -12.10 13.95 6.05
N HIS A 69 -13.42 14.00 6.08
CA HIS A 69 -14.21 13.26 7.06
C HIS A 69 -14.26 11.78 6.67
N ILE A 70 -13.98 10.89 7.62
CA ILE A 70 -13.95 9.45 7.39
C ILE A 70 -15.09 8.79 8.16
N ASN A 71 -15.96 8.10 7.43
CA ASN A 71 -17.00 7.26 8.03
C ASN A 71 -16.35 6.03 8.71
N CYS A 72 -16.60 5.85 10.01
CA CYS A 72 -16.00 4.77 10.79
C CYS A 72 -16.46 3.37 10.34
N ASP A 73 -17.72 3.21 9.97
CA ASP A 73 -18.26 1.92 9.55
C ASP A 73 -17.66 1.49 8.21
N GLU A 74 -17.57 2.41 7.25
CA GLU A 74 -16.89 2.18 5.97
C GLU A 74 -15.41 1.83 6.18
N LEU A 75 -14.73 2.54 7.09
CA LEU A 75 -13.34 2.25 7.43
C LEU A 75 -13.19 0.84 7.97
N PHE A 76 -14.07 0.40 8.88
CA PHE A 76 -14.03 -0.97 9.41
C PHE A 76 -14.23 -2.02 8.32
N GLN A 77 -15.13 -1.78 7.37
CA GLN A 77 -15.33 -2.69 6.25
C GLN A 77 -14.10 -2.76 5.35
N GLU A 78 -13.51 -1.61 5.01
CA GLU A 78 -12.26 -1.54 4.22
C GLU A 78 -11.11 -2.27 4.93
N MET A 79 -11.00 -2.15 6.26
CA MET A 79 -9.98 -2.86 7.04
C MET A 79 -10.21 -4.38 7.08
N LYS A 80 -11.45 -4.83 7.28
CA LYS A 80 -11.81 -6.27 7.23
C LYS A 80 -11.51 -6.86 5.85
N ASN A 81 -11.88 -6.14 4.79
CA ASN A 81 -11.59 -6.53 3.42
C ASN A 81 -10.08 -6.59 3.18
N GLY A 82 -9.32 -5.60 3.67
CA GLY A 82 -7.86 -5.59 3.61
C GLY A 82 -7.22 -6.80 4.28
N GLU A 83 -7.65 -7.15 5.50
CA GLU A 83 -7.20 -8.38 6.18
C GLU A 83 -7.50 -9.64 5.37
N MET A 84 -8.73 -9.75 4.85
CA MET A 84 -9.15 -10.89 4.05
C MET A 84 -8.28 -11.02 2.80
N TYR A 85 -8.03 -9.92 2.08
CA TYR A 85 -7.20 -9.93 0.88
C TYR A 85 -5.75 -10.31 1.17
N LEU A 86 -5.15 -9.76 2.24
CA LEU A 86 -3.80 -10.14 2.65
C LEU A 86 -3.72 -11.64 3.00
N SER A 87 -4.73 -12.17 3.69
CA SER A 87 -4.80 -13.59 4.01
C SER A 87 -4.95 -14.46 2.75
N MET A 88 -5.77 -14.06 1.79
CA MET A 88 -5.96 -14.78 0.53
C MET A 88 -4.70 -14.76 -0.33
N GLU A 89 -4.04 -13.61 -0.41
CA GLU A 89 -2.76 -13.42 -1.11
C GLU A 89 -1.70 -14.35 -0.56
N LYS A 90 -1.50 -14.31 0.77
CA LYS A 90 -0.54 -15.17 1.44
C LYS A 90 -0.84 -16.65 1.20
N LYS A 91 -2.10 -17.06 1.40
CA LYS A 91 -2.50 -18.46 1.19
C LYS A 91 -2.25 -18.92 -0.25
N THR A 92 -2.50 -18.06 -1.23
CA THR A 92 -2.27 -18.38 -2.64
C THR A 92 -0.78 -18.56 -2.91
N LEU A 93 0.07 -17.64 -2.42
CA LEU A 93 1.52 -17.74 -2.57
C LEU A 93 2.10 -18.97 -1.85
N ASP A 94 1.66 -19.24 -0.62
CA ASP A 94 2.12 -20.39 0.18
C ASP A 94 1.74 -21.75 -0.46
N GLN A 95 0.69 -21.80 -1.27
CA GLN A 95 0.23 -23.00 -1.97
C GLN A 95 0.88 -23.22 -3.34
N LEU A 96 1.55 -22.20 -3.87
CA LEU A 96 2.17 -22.24 -5.19
C LEU A 96 3.67 -22.48 -5.05
N GLU A 97 4.19 -23.46 -5.78
CA GLU A 97 5.63 -23.66 -5.94
C GLU A 97 6.21 -22.67 -6.97
N ILE A 98 6.20 -21.38 -6.64
CA ILE A 98 6.74 -20.31 -7.47
C ILE A 98 7.82 -19.52 -6.73
N THR A 99 8.81 -19.03 -7.47
CA THR A 99 9.85 -18.16 -6.88
C THR A 99 9.38 -16.72 -6.88
N TYR A 100 9.30 -16.10 -5.71
CA TYR A 100 8.99 -14.68 -5.56
C TYR A 100 9.82 -14.06 -4.44
N ILE A 101 10.02 -12.74 -4.51
CA ILE A 101 10.51 -11.95 -3.37
C ILE A 101 9.36 -11.14 -2.76
N THR A 102 9.47 -10.82 -1.47
CA THR A 102 8.50 -9.96 -0.79
C THR A 102 9.14 -8.60 -0.49
N ILE A 103 8.46 -7.54 -0.88
CA ILE A 103 8.78 -6.17 -0.49
C ILE A 103 7.67 -5.67 0.43
N VAL A 104 8.03 -5.21 1.61
CA VAL A 104 7.12 -4.68 2.62
C VAL A 104 7.22 -3.18 2.65
N TYR A 105 6.10 -2.50 2.43
CA TYR A 105 6.07 -1.05 2.36
C TYR A 105 6.73 -0.37 3.56
N GLU A 106 6.34 -0.74 4.78
CA GLU A 106 6.85 -0.14 6.02
C GLU A 106 8.34 -0.39 6.24
N ASP A 107 8.84 -1.55 5.83
CA ASP A 107 10.21 -1.98 6.12
C ASP A 107 11.20 -1.57 5.03
N ASP A 108 10.76 -1.56 3.77
CA ASP A 108 11.62 -1.47 2.59
C ASP A 108 11.41 -0.18 1.77
N LEU A 109 10.23 0.43 1.82
CA LEU A 109 9.88 1.59 0.99
C LEU A 109 9.63 2.88 1.77
N LEU A 110 9.23 2.76 3.04
CA LEU A 110 8.93 3.91 3.90
C LEU A 110 10.21 4.62 4.38
N PRO A 111 11.29 3.93 4.78
CA PRO A 111 12.52 4.60 5.20
C PRO A 111 13.30 5.12 3.99
N GLU A 112 13.50 6.43 3.88
CA GLU A 112 14.20 7.04 2.74
C GLU A 112 15.62 6.50 2.55
N ASN A 113 16.30 6.17 3.65
CA ASN A 113 17.65 5.62 3.63
C ASN A 113 17.73 4.17 3.10
N LYS A 114 16.60 3.47 2.96
CA LYS A 114 16.54 2.10 2.44
C LYS A 114 16.24 2.02 0.95
N GLN A 115 15.91 3.14 0.30
CA GLN A 115 15.53 3.14 -1.12
C GLN A 115 16.54 2.39 -2.00
N GLN A 116 17.83 2.71 -1.90
CA GLN A 116 18.84 2.07 -2.74
C GLN A 116 19.00 0.59 -2.40
N GLN A 117 19.03 0.25 -1.11
CA GLN A 117 19.13 -1.14 -0.66
C GLN A 117 17.96 -2.00 -1.19
N THR A 118 16.74 -1.48 -1.14
CA THR A 118 15.55 -2.17 -1.67
C THR A 118 15.63 -2.33 -3.18
N MET A 119 16.12 -1.32 -3.89
CA MET A 119 16.33 -1.41 -5.34
C MET A 119 17.42 -2.41 -5.70
N ASP A 120 18.49 -2.51 -4.91
CA ASP A 120 19.57 -3.49 -5.14
C ASP A 120 19.05 -4.93 -5.01
N ILE A 121 18.20 -5.21 -4.02
CA ILE A 121 17.52 -6.51 -3.88
C ILE A 121 16.67 -6.83 -5.11
N ILE A 122 15.94 -5.83 -5.63
CA ILE A 122 15.11 -5.99 -6.83
C ILE A 122 15.99 -6.23 -8.07
N PHE A 123 17.09 -5.48 -8.22
CA PHE A 123 18.01 -5.65 -9.34
C PHE A 123 18.65 -7.05 -9.33
N ASP A 124 19.15 -7.50 -8.18
CA ASP A 124 19.70 -8.84 -8.01
C ASP A 124 18.67 -9.93 -8.38
N TYR A 125 17.45 -9.81 -7.87
CA TYR A 125 16.36 -10.75 -8.17
C TYR A 125 16.00 -10.81 -9.67
N LEU A 126 16.13 -9.67 -10.36
CA LEU A 126 15.90 -9.54 -11.81
C LEU A 126 17.15 -9.83 -12.64
N SER A 127 18.28 -10.20 -12.03
CA SER A 127 19.57 -10.37 -12.69
C SER A 127 20.04 -9.12 -13.47
N LEU A 128 19.76 -7.94 -12.91
CA LEU A 128 20.15 -6.65 -13.47
C LEU A 128 21.32 -6.04 -12.69
N PRO A 129 22.18 -5.24 -13.35
CA PRO A 129 23.20 -4.48 -12.64
C PRO A 129 22.54 -3.41 -11.76
N SER A 130 23.09 -3.23 -10.55
CA SER A 130 22.65 -2.15 -9.67
C SER A 130 23.02 -0.78 -10.26
N VAL A 131 22.08 0.16 -10.17
CA VAL A 131 22.25 1.55 -10.55
C VAL A 131 21.70 2.45 -9.45
N LEU A 132 22.27 3.65 -9.30
CA LEU A 132 21.79 4.63 -8.34
C LEU A 132 20.41 5.15 -8.77
N VAL A 133 19.40 4.96 -7.92
CA VAL A 133 18.03 5.39 -8.20
C VAL A 133 17.74 6.71 -7.49
N LYS A 134 17.04 7.62 -8.18
CA LYS A 134 16.50 8.86 -7.61
C LYS A 134 15.03 8.99 -7.98
N THR A 135 14.20 9.47 -7.07
CA THR A 135 12.78 9.71 -7.32
C THR A 135 12.41 11.16 -7.04
N ASN A 136 11.57 11.72 -7.91
CA ASN A 136 10.94 13.03 -7.74
C ASN A 136 9.47 12.90 -7.28
N LEU A 137 9.02 11.68 -6.97
CA LEU A 137 7.66 11.42 -6.51
C LEU A 137 7.56 11.70 -5.02
N VAL A 138 6.52 12.43 -4.62
CA VAL A 138 6.23 12.72 -3.22
C VAL A 138 4.89 12.10 -2.87
N ARG A 139 4.76 11.67 -1.63
CA ARG A 139 3.46 11.23 -1.10
C ARG A 139 2.44 12.36 -1.13
N THR A 140 1.21 11.99 -1.47
CA THR A 140 0.02 12.85 -1.43
C THR A 140 -0.46 13.12 0.00
N THR A 141 -0.13 12.26 0.95
CA THR A 141 -0.55 12.34 2.37
C THR A 141 0.66 12.42 3.30
N SER A 142 0.56 13.30 4.30
CA SER A 142 1.58 13.42 5.36
C SER A 142 1.63 12.14 6.21
N ASP A 143 2.70 12.00 6.99
CA ASP A 143 2.80 10.88 7.94
C ASP A 143 1.80 10.97 9.07
N ASN A 144 1.40 12.18 9.47
CA ASN A 144 0.44 12.40 10.53
C ASN A 144 -0.99 12.43 9.99
N MET A 145 -1.76 11.40 10.36
CA MET A 145 -3.16 11.26 9.95
C MET A 145 -4.04 12.44 10.41
N SER A 146 -3.71 13.06 11.55
CA SER A 146 -4.38 14.25 12.09
C SER A 146 -4.35 15.48 11.17
N ASP A 147 -3.37 15.55 10.26
CA ASP A 147 -3.19 16.71 9.38
C ASP A 147 -4.27 16.75 8.29
N PHE A 148 -4.74 15.58 7.86
CA PHE A 148 -5.64 15.45 6.70
C PHE A 148 -6.98 14.76 7.01
N ILE A 149 -7.17 14.26 8.23
CA ILE A 149 -8.45 13.68 8.68
C ILE A 149 -9.15 14.66 9.62
N GLU A 150 -10.43 14.92 9.37
CA GLU A 150 -11.22 15.87 10.15
C GLU A 150 -11.61 15.29 11.52
N ASN A 151 -12.13 14.06 11.55
CA ASN A 151 -12.60 13.37 12.75
C ASN A 151 -11.55 12.42 13.35
N TYR A 152 -10.27 12.82 13.34
CA TYR A 152 -9.15 11.96 13.77
C TYR A 152 -9.30 11.46 15.22
N ASP A 153 -9.66 12.33 16.17
CA ASP A 153 -9.78 11.96 17.58
C ASP A 153 -10.88 10.91 17.83
N GLU A 154 -11.96 10.99 17.05
CA GLU A 154 -13.06 10.02 17.09
C GLU A 154 -12.57 8.66 16.57
N LEU A 155 -11.87 8.63 15.44
CA LEU A 155 -11.29 7.41 14.89
C LEU A 155 -10.34 6.73 15.88
N VAL A 156 -9.45 7.49 16.52
CA VAL A 156 -8.51 6.95 17.51
C VAL A 156 -9.26 6.32 18.69
N LYS A 157 -10.29 7.00 19.22
CA LYS A 157 -11.12 6.47 20.33
C LYS A 157 -11.84 5.18 19.96
N ILE A 158 -12.34 5.07 18.74
CA ILE A 158 -13.06 3.89 18.28
C ILE A 158 -12.08 2.74 17.99
N ILE A 159 -11.01 2.99 17.22
CA ILE A 159 -10.04 1.98 16.80
C ILE A 159 -9.27 1.41 17.99
N SER A 160 -8.92 2.23 18.98
CA SER A 160 -8.21 1.80 20.20
C SER A 160 -8.97 0.74 21.01
N ARG A 161 -10.29 0.65 20.84
CA ARG A 161 -11.16 -0.37 21.46
C ARG A 161 -11.32 -1.64 20.63
N THR A 162 -10.57 -1.77 19.54
CA THR A 162 -10.66 -2.91 18.62
C THR A 162 -9.32 -3.63 18.48
N LYS A 163 -9.33 -4.81 17.84
CA LYS A 163 -8.11 -5.56 17.48
C LYS A 163 -7.11 -4.78 16.61
N TYR A 164 -7.55 -3.66 16.02
CA TYR A 164 -6.74 -2.82 15.16
C TYR A 164 -5.97 -1.72 15.90
N ALA A 165 -6.12 -1.62 17.23
CA ALA A 165 -5.40 -0.65 18.05
C ALA A 165 -3.88 -0.64 17.81
N LYS A 166 -3.30 -1.80 17.53
CA LYS A 166 -1.86 -1.96 17.18
C LYS A 166 -1.39 -1.16 15.97
N PHE A 167 -2.31 -0.69 15.11
CA PHE A 167 -1.99 0.09 13.91
C PHE A 167 -2.04 1.60 14.11
N LEU A 168 -2.41 2.06 15.33
CA LEU A 168 -2.43 3.48 15.69
C LEU A 168 -1.05 4.05 16.04
N CYS A 169 -0.09 3.18 16.38
CA CYS A 169 1.29 3.54 16.71
C CYS A 169 2.13 3.78 15.44
#